data_AF-A0A1M6WH85-F1
#
_entry.id   AF-A0A1M6WH85-F1
#
_cell.length_a   1.000
_cell.length_b   1.000
_cell.length_c   1.000
_cell.angle_alpha   90.00
_cell.angle_beta   90.00
_cell.angle_gamma   90.00
#
_symmetry.space_group_name_H-M   'P 1'
#
loop_
_entity.id
_entity.type
_entity.pdbx_description
1 polymer ?
#
loop_
_entity_poly.entity_id
_entity_poly.type
_entity_poly.pdbx_seq_one_letter_code
_entity_poly.pdbx_strand_id
1 'polypeptide(L)'
;MADKNVQIKQRNETNDGWDNLYPKTKAELVETGGSTVAEHIADSAKHITGAERTAWQNKAEKTTATTAADGLMAKADKAKLDGIAAGANNYTHPTGDGNLHVAATGTTNNGKVLKAGATAGSISWGTLTATDVGAAPASHAHTKAEIEAVLTGVISFHSHASGTPTAHKDTHLTGGSDAIPVATASADGLMAKADKSKLDSVATGANNYTHPANHPASIITQDANNRFVTDTEKAGWNTKQKAITISNTAPVSPAAGELFFEILS
;
A
#
# COMPACT_ATOMS: atom_id res chain seq x y z
N MET A 1 -12.86 74.90 64.65
CA MET A 1 -12.53 73.79 65.58
C MET A 1 -11.02 73.73 65.62
N ALA A 2 -10.39 73.88 66.79
CA ALA A 2 -8.94 73.91 66.88
C ALA A 2 -8.38 72.52 66.61
N ASP A 3 -7.64 72.36 65.51
CA ASP A 3 -6.99 71.10 65.14
C ASP A 3 -5.96 70.75 66.23
N LYS A 4 -6.29 69.75 67.04
CA LYS A 4 -5.34 69.19 67.98
C LYS A 4 -4.33 68.39 67.17
N ASN A 5 -3.13 68.95 66.98
CA ASN A 5 -2.00 68.22 66.41
C ASN A 5 -1.67 67.03 67.31
N VAL A 6 -2.06 65.83 66.87
CA VAL A 6 -1.70 64.58 67.54
C VAL A 6 -0.24 64.28 67.21
N GLN A 7 0.67 64.53 68.15
CA GLN A 7 2.05 64.07 68.03
C GLN A 7 2.12 62.59 68.42
N ILE A 8 2.42 61.74 67.44
CA ILE A 8 2.67 60.32 67.66
C ILE A 8 4.15 60.16 67.97
N LYS A 9 4.47 59.59 69.14
CA LYS A 9 5.84 59.22 69.52
C LYS A 9 5.91 57.72 69.75
N GLN A 10 6.99 57.10 69.31
CA GLN A 10 7.30 55.71 69.63
C GLN A 10 8.48 55.64 70.60
N ARG A 11 8.47 54.68 71.53
CA ARG A 11 9.58 54.50 72.46
C ARG A 11 10.74 53.84 71.72
N ASN A 12 11.94 54.37 71.90
CA ASN A 12 13.17 53.85 71.32
C ASN A 12 13.73 52.76 72.23
N GLU A 13 13.83 51.54 71.71
CA GLU A 13 14.24 50.36 72.49
C GLU A 13 15.74 50.35 72.85
N THR A 14 16.54 51.26 72.29
CA THR A 14 18.00 51.27 72.50
C THR A 14 18.45 52.31 73.52
N ASN A 15 17.64 53.34 73.81
CA ASN A 15 18.00 54.40 74.75
C ASN A 15 16.88 54.83 75.71
N ASP A 16 15.75 54.10 75.73
CA ASP A 16 14.54 54.40 76.51
C ASP A 16 13.96 55.82 76.29
N GLY A 17 14.38 56.51 75.23
CA GLY A 17 13.86 57.80 74.78
C GLY A 17 12.57 57.69 73.96
N TRP A 18 11.95 58.83 73.64
CA TRP A 18 10.76 58.89 72.77
C TRP A 18 11.10 59.57 71.44
N ASP A 19 11.02 58.81 70.34
CA ASP A 19 11.23 59.33 68.99
C ASP A 19 9.91 59.87 68.43
N ASN A 20 9.95 61.09 67.88
CA ASN A 20 8.80 61.70 67.23
C ASN A 20 8.58 61.03 65.87
N LEU A 21 7.43 60.40 65.67
CA LEU A 21 7.17 59.65 64.45
C LEU A 21 6.78 60.58 63.29
N TYR A 22 6.01 61.67 63.53
CA TYR A 22 5.64 62.71 62.55
C TYR A 22 5.09 63.98 63.27
N PRO A 23 5.04 65.18 62.62
CA PRO A 23 5.18 65.42 61.18
C PRO A 23 6.50 66.11 60.77
N LYS A 24 7.22 65.53 59.80
CA LYS A 24 8.25 66.24 59.04
C LYS A 24 7.61 67.44 58.36
N THR A 25 7.93 68.65 58.81
CA THR A 25 7.48 69.88 58.16
C THR A 25 8.12 69.98 56.77
N LYS A 26 7.33 70.44 55.79
CA LYS A 26 7.58 70.49 54.32
C LYS A 26 8.97 70.95 53.83
N ALA A 27 9.81 71.53 54.68
CA ALA A 27 11.13 72.06 54.31
C ALA A 27 12.27 71.03 54.35
N GLU A 28 12.04 69.84 54.93
CA GLU A 28 13.11 68.85 55.17
C GLU A 28 12.93 67.57 54.34
N LEU A 29 12.50 67.73 53.07
CA LEU A 29 12.61 66.69 52.05
C LEU A 29 13.78 67.03 51.10
N VAL A 30 14.96 67.28 51.67
CA VAL A 30 16.23 67.22 50.93
C VAL A 30 16.93 65.97 51.44
N GLU A 31 16.54 64.82 50.90
CA GLU A 31 17.38 63.64 51.01
C GLU A 31 18.61 63.87 50.12
N THR A 32 19.77 63.83 50.77
CA THR A 32 21.13 64.01 50.22
C THR A 32 21.25 63.76 48.71
N GLY A 33 21.41 64.85 47.94
CA GLY A 33 21.81 64.82 46.53
C GLY A 33 20.74 65.18 45.48
N GLY A 34 19.49 65.45 45.87
CA GLY A 34 18.41 65.86 44.94
C GLY A 34 18.20 67.38 44.85
N SER A 35 17.78 67.87 43.67
CA SER A 35 17.36 69.26 43.48
C SER A 35 16.11 69.59 44.30
N THR A 36 16.03 70.81 44.83
CA THR A 36 14.85 71.35 45.49
C THR A 36 13.67 71.49 44.53
N VAL A 37 12.45 71.63 45.06
CA VAL A 37 11.25 71.87 44.25
C VAL A 37 11.37 73.13 43.38
N ALA A 38 12.03 74.18 43.89
CA ALA A 38 12.23 75.42 43.14
C ALA A 38 13.21 75.24 41.96
N GLU A 39 14.30 74.51 42.17
CA GLU A 39 15.25 74.15 41.12
C GLU A 39 14.60 73.24 40.07
N HIS A 40 13.73 72.30 40.48
CA HIS A 40 12.98 71.46 39.56
C HIS A 40 12.08 72.30 38.64
N ILE A 41 11.28 73.21 39.19
CA ILE A 41 10.35 74.04 38.40
C ILE A 41 11.08 74.98 37.43
N ALA A 42 12.31 75.41 37.75
CA ALA A 42 13.14 76.24 36.88
C ALA A 42 13.93 75.45 35.80
N ASP A 43 13.95 74.12 35.87
CA ASP A 43 14.69 73.27 34.93
C ASP A 43 13.94 73.13 33.59
N SER A 44 14.29 73.97 32.61
CA SER A 44 13.72 73.95 31.27
C SER A 44 14.15 72.74 30.43
N ALA A 45 15.18 71.98 30.84
CA ALA A 45 15.57 70.76 30.13
C ALA A 45 14.66 69.58 30.49
N LYS A 46 14.02 69.62 31.66
CA LYS A 46 13.07 68.60 32.14
C LYS A 46 11.59 68.93 31.88
N HIS A 47 11.28 70.18 31.54
CA HIS A 47 9.93 70.64 31.25
C HIS A 47 9.72 70.90 29.76
N ILE A 48 8.46 70.80 29.32
CA ILE A 48 8.07 71.11 27.93
C ILE A 48 7.07 72.26 27.93
N THR A 49 7.18 73.11 26.92
CA THR A 49 6.28 74.24 26.69
C THR A 49 5.05 73.83 25.86
N GLY A 50 4.02 74.69 25.87
CA GLY A 50 2.85 74.52 24.99
C GLY A 50 3.22 74.55 23.49
N ALA A 51 4.20 75.37 23.11
CA ALA A 51 4.68 75.48 21.75
C ALA A 51 5.39 74.18 21.30
N GLU A 52 6.25 73.62 22.13
CA GLU A 52 6.94 72.34 21.83
C GLU A 52 5.96 71.19 21.66
N ARG A 53 4.94 71.08 22.54
CA ARG A 53 3.87 70.09 22.36
C ARG A 53 3.14 70.26 21.03
N THR A 54 2.84 71.49 20.63
CA THR A 54 2.15 71.79 19.37
C THR A 54 3.02 71.42 18.18
N ALA A 55 4.31 71.78 18.22
CA ALA A 55 5.26 71.44 17.17
C ALA A 55 5.44 69.92 17.01
N TRP A 56 5.57 69.17 18.11
CA TRP A 56 5.65 67.72 18.08
C TRP A 56 4.37 67.07 17.56
N GLN A 57 3.20 67.60 17.93
CA GLN A 57 1.92 67.08 17.43
C GLN A 57 1.72 67.29 15.93
N ASN A 58 2.38 68.28 15.34
CA ASN A 58 2.28 68.65 13.92
C ASN A 58 3.46 68.13 13.07
N LYS A 59 4.43 67.41 13.66
CA LYS A 59 5.65 66.97 12.95
C LYS A 59 5.38 65.96 11.82
N ALA A 60 4.28 65.22 11.88
CA ALA A 60 3.88 64.28 10.85
C ALA A 60 2.47 64.62 10.34
N GLU A 61 2.30 64.59 9.02
CA GLU A 61 1.00 64.73 8.38
C GLU A 61 0.11 63.54 8.76
N LYS A 62 -1.10 63.82 9.25
CA LYS A 62 -2.07 62.78 9.67
C LYS A 62 -3.23 62.64 8.70
N THR A 63 -3.28 63.51 7.71
CA THR A 63 -4.36 63.53 6.73
C THR A 63 -4.09 62.54 5.60
N THR A 64 -5.16 61.94 5.08
CA THR A 64 -5.08 61.05 3.92
C THR A 64 -4.70 61.86 2.68
N ALA A 65 -3.76 61.36 1.90
CA ALA A 65 -3.38 62.00 0.64
C ALA A 65 -4.55 61.98 -0.35
N THR A 66 -4.72 63.09 -1.07
CA THR A 66 -5.68 63.22 -2.16
C THR A 66 -4.94 63.39 -3.47
N THR A 67 -5.66 63.41 -4.59
CA THR A 67 -5.06 63.78 -5.88
C THR A 67 -4.67 65.27 -5.94
N ALA A 68 -5.17 66.10 -5.03
CA ALA A 68 -4.92 67.55 -5.01
C ALA A 68 -3.85 67.98 -3.98
N ALA A 69 -3.72 67.26 -2.87
CA ALA A 69 -2.85 67.61 -1.75
C ALA A 69 -2.10 66.39 -1.19
N ASP A 70 -0.87 66.63 -0.73
CA ASP A 70 -0.06 65.63 -0.03
C ASP A 70 -0.72 65.25 1.31
N GLY A 71 -0.40 64.07 1.81
CA GLY A 71 -0.88 63.54 3.09
C GLY A 71 0.13 62.54 3.66
N LEU A 72 -0.35 61.37 4.09
CA LEU A 72 0.50 60.22 4.45
C LEU A 72 1.43 59.71 3.32
N MET A 73 1.21 60.18 2.09
CA MET A 73 2.04 59.94 0.90
C MET A 73 1.97 61.17 -0.02
N ALA A 74 2.87 61.28 -0.99
CA ALA A 74 2.84 62.35 -1.98
C ALA A 74 1.59 62.23 -2.88
N LYS A 75 0.96 63.36 -3.21
CA LYS A 75 -0.20 63.41 -4.12
C LYS A 75 0.10 62.81 -5.49
N ALA A 76 1.36 62.90 -5.93
CA ALA A 76 1.83 62.29 -7.17
C ALA A 76 1.78 60.75 -7.12
N ASP A 77 2.13 60.14 -5.99
CA ASP A 77 2.05 58.70 -5.83
C ASP A 77 0.62 58.22 -5.63
N LYS A 78 -0.22 59.01 -4.94
CA LYS A 78 -1.68 58.77 -4.89
C LYS A 78 -2.30 58.77 -6.29
N ALA A 79 -1.94 59.74 -7.13
CA ALA A 79 -2.41 59.81 -8.51
C ALA A 79 -1.96 58.60 -9.34
N LYS A 80 -0.72 58.12 -9.16
CA LYS A 80 -0.25 56.89 -9.80
C LYS A 80 -1.07 55.68 -9.36
N LEU A 81 -1.28 55.52 -8.05
CA LEU A 81 -2.06 54.40 -7.51
C LEU A 81 -3.52 54.42 -7.97
N ASP A 82 -4.15 55.60 -8.03
CA ASP A 82 -5.53 55.76 -8.52
C ASP A 82 -5.68 55.43 -10.00
N GLY A 83 -4.62 55.60 -10.79
CA GLY A 83 -4.58 55.21 -12.20
C GLY A 83 -4.44 53.70 -12.42
N ILE A 84 -4.11 52.92 -11.37
CA ILE A 84 -4.01 51.47 -11.48
C ILE A 84 -5.42 50.88 -11.39
N ALA A 85 -5.93 50.39 -12.52
CA ALA A 85 -7.19 49.66 -12.55
C ALA A 85 -7.16 48.44 -11.62
N ALA A 86 -8.31 48.10 -11.02
CA ALA A 86 -8.43 46.91 -10.20
C ALA A 86 -7.98 45.67 -11.01
N GLY A 87 -6.96 44.96 -10.52
CA GLY A 87 -6.41 43.79 -11.19
C GLY A 87 -5.48 44.08 -12.38
N ALA A 88 -4.92 45.29 -12.53
CA ALA A 88 -4.00 45.62 -13.64
C ALA A 88 -2.80 44.66 -13.79
N ASN A 89 -2.37 44.01 -12.71
CA ASN A 89 -1.29 43.00 -12.70
C ASN A 89 -1.81 41.56 -12.59
N ASN A 90 -3.12 41.33 -12.67
CA ASN A 90 -3.70 40.01 -12.58
C ASN A 90 -3.56 39.29 -13.93
N TYR A 91 -2.43 38.62 -14.13
CA TYR A 91 -2.25 37.76 -15.29
C TYR A 91 -3.09 36.48 -15.14
N THR A 92 -4.18 36.41 -15.88
CA THR A 92 -4.92 35.16 -16.07
C THR A 92 -4.39 34.46 -17.31
N HIS A 93 -3.76 33.30 -17.13
CA HIS A 93 -3.32 32.48 -18.24
C HIS A 93 -4.54 32.03 -19.07
N PRO A 94 -4.48 32.08 -20.41
CA PRO A 94 -5.53 31.51 -21.25
C PRO A 94 -5.77 30.03 -20.89
N THR A 95 -7.02 29.59 -20.89
CA THR A 95 -7.39 28.19 -20.60
C THR A 95 -7.94 27.46 -21.82
N GLY A 96 -8.20 28.19 -22.92
CA GLY A 96 -8.71 27.65 -24.18
C GLY A 96 -7.61 27.38 -25.20
N ASP A 97 -7.96 26.59 -26.21
CA ASP A 97 -7.07 26.24 -27.30
C ASP A 97 -6.89 27.42 -28.28
N GLY A 98 -5.65 27.68 -28.70
CA GLY A 98 -5.35 28.72 -29.68
C GLY A 98 -4.03 28.48 -30.40
N ASN A 99 -3.78 29.25 -31.47
CA ASN A 99 -2.59 29.15 -32.32
C ASN A 99 -1.25 29.41 -31.61
N LEU A 100 -1.21 29.71 -30.31
CA LEU A 100 0.04 29.92 -29.56
C LEU A 100 -0.03 29.38 -28.12
N HIS A 101 -1.07 28.61 -27.79
CA HIS A 101 -1.35 28.23 -26.41
C HIS A 101 -1.69 26.74 -26.30
N VAL A 102 -1.04 26.04 -25.35
CA VAL A 102 -1.34 24.66 -24.98
C VAL A 102 -2.26 24.70 -23.75
N ALA A 103 -3.46 24.11 -23.86
CA ALA A 103 -4.36 24.01 -22.72
C ALA A 103 -3.69 23.34 -21.51
N ALA A 104 -4.01 23.81 -20.31
CA ALA A 104 -3.35 23.42 -19.06
C ALA A 104 -3.35 21.90 -18.79
N THR A 105 -4.30 21.15 -19.38
CA THR A 105 -4.42 19.69 -19.19
C THR A 105 -4.35 18.87 -20.48
N GLY A 106 -4.08 19.49 -21.65
CA GLY A 106 -3.97 18.77 -22.93
C GLY A 106 -5.22 18.00 -23.40
N THR A 107 -6.33 18.03 -22.65
CA THR A 107 -7.53 17.19 -22.85
C THR A 107 -8.55 17.79 -23.82
N THR A 108 -8.46 19.08 -24.15
CA THR A 108 -9.46 19.80 -24.96
C THR A 108 -9.26 19.65 -26.48
N ASN A 109 -8.05 19.31 -26.94
CA ASN A 109 -7.71 19.24 -28.37
C ASN A 109 -7.98 17.89 -29.05
N ASN A 110 -8.74 16.99 -28.44
CA ASN A 110 -9.08 15.68 -29.01
C ASN A 110 -7.84 14.88 -29.52
N GLY A 111 -6.70 14.98 -28.83
CA GLY A 111 -5.45 14.30 -29.20
C GLY A 111 -4.68 14.91 -30.39
N LYS A 112 -5.02 16.13 -30.82
CA LYS A 112 -4.22 16.88 -31.80
C LYS A 112 -2.91 17.38 -31.18
N VAL A 113 -1.90 17.60 -32.03
CA VAL A 113 -0.60 18.17 -31.67
C VAL A 113 -0.40 19.53 -32.35
N LEU A 114 0.42 20.41 -31.76
CA LEU A 114 0.84 21.64 -32.42
C LEU A 114 1.80 21.30 -33.56
N LYS A 115 1.49 21.78 -34.77
CA LYS A 115 2.31 21.65 -35.97
C LYS A 115 2.73 23.02 -36.47
N ALA A 116 3.90 23.10 -37.10
CA ALA A 116 4.31 24.30 -37.82
C ALA A 116 3.31 24.58 -38.96
N GLY A 117 2.93 25.84 -39.13
CA GLY A 117 2.09 26.29 -40.23
C GLY A 117 2.89 26.72 -41.45
N ALA A 118 2.18 27.18 -42.49
CA ALA A 118 2.77 27.52 -43.79
C ALA A 118 3.60 28.82 -43.79
N THR A 119 3.57 29.60 -42.71
CA THR A 119 4.33 30.86 -42.57
C THR A 119 5.26 30.79 -41.37
N ALA A 120 6.42 31.43 -41.44
CA ALA A 120 7.33 31.52 -40.31
C ALA A 120 6.61 32.08 -39.07
N GLY A 121 6.77 31.39 -37.94
CA GLY A 121 6.12 31.77 -36.67
C GLY A 121 4.64 31.37 -36.56
N SER A 122 4.05 30.71 -37.57
CA SER A 122 2.70 30.14 -37.45
C SER A 122 2.76 28.71 -36.88
N ILE A 123 1.89 28.41 -35.91
CA ILE A 123 1.62 27.04 -35.44
C ILE A 123 0.11 26.80 -35.42
N SER A 124 -0.31 25.56 -35.66
CA SER A 124 -1.71 25.17 -35.77
C SER A 124 -1.94 23.77 -35.22
N TRP A 125 -3.13 23.50 -34.67
CA TRP A 125 -3.50 22.17 -34.16
C TRP A 125 -3.81 21.22 -35.30
N GLY A 126 -3.02 20.16 -35.44
CA GLY A 126 -3.18 19.12 -36.45
C GLY A 126 -3.21 17.72 -35.86
N THR A 127 -3.92 16.81 -36.51
CA THR A 127 -3.86 15.37 -36.18
C THR A 127 -2.51 14.81 -36.61
N LEU A 128 -1.91 13.97 -35.78
CA LEU A 128 -0.69 13.23 -36.11
C LEU A 128 -1.02 12.12 -37.12
N THR A 129 -0.28 12.02 -38.21
CA THR A 129 -0.40 10.94 -39.19
C THR A 129 0.77 9.96 -39.04
N ALA A 130 0.60 8.75 -39.56
CA ALA A 130 1.65 7.73 -39.57
C ALA A 130 2.98 8.22 -40.20
N THR A 131 2.89 9.11 -41.19
CA THR A 131 4.05 9.75 -41.83
C THR A 131 4.83 10.67 -40.90
N ASP A 132 4.17 11.30 -39.91
CA ASP A 132 4.82 12.23 -38.99
C ASP A 132 5.72 11.51 -37.96
N VAL A 133 5.41 10.26 -37.62
CA VAL A 133 6.12 9.46 -36.60
C VAL A 133 7.04 8.41 -37.21
N GLY A 134 7.26 8.44 -38.53
CA GLY A 134 8.07 7.45 -39.23
C GLY A 134 7.48 6.03 -39.21
N ALA A 135 6.21 5.88 -38.82
CA ALA A 135 5.55 4.59 -38.62
C ALA A 135 4.24 4.51 -39.41
N ALA A 136 4.35 4.45 -40.74
CA ALA A 136 3.82 3.34 -41.53
C ALA A 136 4.19 3.51 -43.01
N PRO A 137 4.69 2.48 -43.70
CA PRO A 137 4.34 2.35 -45.10
C PRO A 137 2.82 2.13 -45.16
N ALA A 138 2.12 2.97 -45.93
CA ALA A 138 0.71 2.77 -46.25
C ALA A 138 0.52 1.32 -46.71
N SER A 139 -0.29 0.53 -46.00
CA SER A 139 -0.65 -0.84 -46.38
C SER A 139 0.49 -1.63 -47.03
N HIS A 140 1.45 -2.12 -46.25
CA HIS A 140 2.40 -3.09 -46.80
C HIS A 140 1.73 -4.47 -46.80
N ALA A 141 1.22 -4.84 -47.97
CA ALA A 141 0.83 -6.21 -48.25
C ALA A 141 2.08 -6.92 -48.78
N HIS A 142 2.46 -8.04 -48.17
CA HIS A 142 3.45 -8.92 -48.76
C HIS A 142 2.76 -9.86 -49.74
N THR A 143 3.14 -9.80 -51.00
CA THR A 143 2.77 -10.84 -51.95
C THR A 143 3.51 -12.13 -51.58
N LYS A 144 2.93 -13.29 -51.90
CA LYS A 144 3.57 -14.60 -51.72
C LYS A 144 4.99 -14.62 -52.33
N ALA A 145 5.17 -13.98 -53.48
CA ALA A 145 6.45 -13.88 -54.16
C ALA A 145 7.50 -13.06 -53.40
N GLU A 146 7.12 -11.97 -52.72
CA GLU A 146 8.04 -11.16 -51.91
C GLU A 146 8.48 -11.89 -50.64
N ILE A 147 7.58 -12.65 -50.02
CA ILE A 147 7.91 -13.53 -48.88
C ILE A 147 8.89 -14.61 -49.35
N GLU A 148 8.61 -15.24 -50.50
CA GLU A 148 9.48 -16.25 -51.11
C GLU A 148 10.84 -15.65 -51.50
N ALA A 149 10.90 -14.41 -51.98
CA ALA A 149 12.16 -13.74 -52.33
C ALA A 149 13.02 -13.44 -51.09
N VAL A 150 12.43 -13.00 -49.98
CA VAL A 150 13.12 -12.87 -48.69
C VAL A 150 13.55 -14.25 -48.14
N LEU A 151 12.74 -15.28 -48.38
CA LEU A 151 13.04 -16.67 -48.05
C LEU A 151 14.28 -17.20 -48.80
N THR A 152 14.46 -16.81 -50.06
CA THR A 152 15.60 -17.23 -50.89
C THR A 152 16.94 -16.60 -50.48
N GLY A 153 16.93 -15.53 -49.68
CA GLY A 153 18.15 -14.81 -49.30
C GLY A 153 18.77 -15.21 -47.95
N VAL A 154 17.99 -15.66 -46.96
CA VAL A 154 18.50 -15.89 -45.59
C VAL A 154 17.88 -17.09 -44.85
N ILE A 155 16.82 -17.75 -45.34
CA ILE A 155 16.34 -18.99 -44.67
C ILE A 155 17.04 -20.21 -45.27
N SER A 156 18.37 -20.21 -45.23
CA SER A 156 19.14 -21.43 -45.44
C SER A 156 19.15 -22.30 -44.19
N PHE A 157 18.95 -21.75 -42.98
CA PHE A 157 18.84 -22.52 -41.74
C PHE A 157 18.00 -21.78 -40.69
N HIS A 158 16.69 -22.01 -40.68
CA HIS A 158 16.01 -22.32 -39.42
C HIS A 158 15.21 -23.59 -39.67
N SER A 159 15.95 -24.70 -39.85
CA SER A 159 15.39 -26.00 -39.59
C SER A 159 15.06 -26.03 -38.10
N HIS A 160 13.78 -26.18 -37.76
CA HIS A 160 13.54 -27.07 -36.64
C HIS A 160 14.15 -28.39 -37.11
N ALA A 161 15.12 -28.91 -36.37
CA ALA A 161 15.44 -30.33 -36.45
C ALA A 161 14.22 -31.11 -35.92
N SER A 162 13.05 -30.95 -36.54
CA SER A 162 12.05 -32.00 -36.60
C SER A 162 12.74 -33.06 -37.43
N GLY A 163 13.38 -34.01 -36.76
CA GLY A 163 13.96 -35.17 -37.40
C GLY A 163 12.93 -35.70 -38.37
N THR A 164 13.21 -35.54 -39.66
CA THR A 164 12.35 -36.06 -40.71
C THR A 164 12.16 -37.53 -40.38
N PRO A 165 10.93 -38.04 -40.14
CA PRO A 165 10.72 -39.46 -40.01
C PRO A 165 11.03 -40.07 -41.37
N THR A 166 12.30 -40.44 -41.59
CA THR A 166 12.82 -40.94 -42.86
C THR A 166 12.03 -42.16 -43.36
N ALA A 167 11.29 -42.82 -42.48
CA ALA A 167 10.46 -43.97 -42.81
C ALA A 167 9.18 -43.65 -43.63
N HIS A 168 8.70 -42.41 -43.70
CA HIS A 168 7.39 -42.11 -44.33
C HIS A 168 7.37 -40.87 -45.25
N LYS A 169 8.54 -40.33 -45.62
CA LYS A 169 8.65 -39.12 -46.48
C LYS A 169 7.84 -39.25 -47.78
N ASP A 170 7.87 -40.43 -48.38
CA ASP A 170 7.30 -40.66 -49.71
C ASP A 170 5.80 -41.02 -49.66
N THR A 171 5.20 -41.12 -48.46
CA THR A 171 3.77 -41.46 -48.29
C THR A 171 2.89 -40.27 -47.93
N HIS A 172 3.47 -39.10 -47.66
CA HIS A 172 2.70 -37.90 -47.28
C HIS A 172 1.97 -37.31 -48.49
N LEU A 173 0.65 -37.14 -48.38
CA LEU A 173 -0.15 -36.44 -49.37
C LEU A 173 0.04 -34.93 -49.22
N THR A 174 0.21 -34.24 -50.35
CA THR A 174 0.35 -32.78 -50.36
C THR A 174 -0.93 -32.15 -49.78
N GLY A 175 -0.80 -31.38 -48.69
CA GLY A 175 -1.94 -30.79 -47.98
C GLY A 175 -2.27 -31.41 -46.61
N GLY A 176 -1.47 -32.38 -46.14
CA GLY A 176 -1.53 -32.87 -44.74
C GLY A 176 -2.73 -33.76 -44.42
N SER A 177 -3.42 -34.29 -45.42
CA SER A 177 -4.53 -35.24 -45.26
C SER A 177 -4.05 -36.69 -45.30
N ASP A 178 -3.07 -37.02 -44.47
CA ASP A 178 -2.55 -38.38 -44.37
C ASP A 178 -3.54 -39.23 -43.58
N ALA A 179 -4.14 -40.22 -44.23
CA ALA A 179 -4.91 -41.24 -43.52
C ALA A 179 -3.94 -42.14 -42.76
N ILE A 180 -4.00 -42.13 -41.42
CA ILE A 180 -3.23 -43.07 -40.59
C ILE A 180 -3.83 -44.47 -40.82
N PRO A 181 -3.10 -45.42 -41.43
CA PRO A 181 -3.64 -46.73 -41.73
C PRO A 181 -3.89 -47.53 -40.43
N VAL A 182 -5.03 -48.21 -40.38
CA VAL A 182 -5.34 -49.14 -39.29
C VAL A 182 -4.46 -50.39 -39.37
N ALA A 183 -4.07 -50.94 -38.22
CA ALA A 183 -3.34 -52.20 -38.19
C ALA A 183 -4.24 -53.34 -38.68
N THR A 184 -3.68 -54.19 -39.54
CA THR A 184 -4.35 -55.39 -40.06
C THR A 184 -3.59 -56.64 -39.62
N ALA A 185 -4.12 -57.83 -39.91
CA ALA A 185 -3.40 -59.07 -39.66
C ALA A 185 -2.09 -59.19 -40.48
N SER A 186 -1.94 -58.42 -41.57
CA SER A 186 -0.80 -58.53 -42.50
C SER A 186 0.11 -57.30 -42.54
N ALA A 187 -0.34 -56.15 -42.04
CA ALA A 187 0.40 -54.89 -42.06
C ALA A 187 0.28 -54.13 -40.74
N ASP A 188 1.38 -53.50 -40.32
CA ASP A 188 1.44 -52.66 -39.13
C ASP A 188 0.63 -51.36 -39.34
N GLY A 189 0.07 -50.82 -38.25
CA GLY A 189 -0.56 -49.50 -38.20
C GLY A 189 -0.08 -48.74 -36.96
N LEU A 190 -0.99 -48.13 -36.18
CA LEU A 190 -0.65 -47.57 -34.86
C LEU A 190 -0.23 -48.62 -33.81
N MET A 191 -0.47 -49.90 -34.11
CA MET A 191 0.02 -51.06 -33.34
C MET A 191 0.63 -52.07 -34.32
N ALA A 192 1.53 -52.93 -33.84
CA ALA A 192 2.13 -53.95 -34.68
C ALA A 192 1.09 -54.99 -35.13
N LYS A 193 1.23 -55.53 -36.35
CA LYS A 193 0.38 -56.60 -36.89
C LYS A 193 0.39 -57.86 -36.04
N ALA A 194 1.50 -58.11 -35.33
CA ALA A 194 1.62 -59.22 -34.40
C ALA A 194 0.68 -59.03 -33.19
N ASP A 195 0.62 -57.82 -32.63
CA ASP A 195 -0.29 -57.50 -31.53
C ASP A 195 -1.75 -57.53 -31.99
N LYS A 196 -2.03 -57.01 -33.19
CA LYS A 196 -3.37 -57.12 -33.81
C LYS A 196 -3.80 -58.58 -33.96
N SER A 197 -2.92 -59.44 -34.45
CA SER A 197 -3.21 -60.86 -34.63
C SER A 197 -3.47 -61.58 -33.30
N LYS A 198 -2.72 -61.22 -32.25
CA LYS A 198 -2.93 -61.73 -30.89
C LYS A 198 -4.28 -61.30 -30.34
N LEU A 199 -4.64 -60.03 -30.51
CA LEU A 199 -5.93 -59.49 -30.07
C LEU A 199 -7.10 -60.14 -30.82
N ASP A 200 -6.98 -60.34 -32.13
CA ASP A 200 -7.99 -60.99 -32.96
C ASP A 200 -8.23 -62.45 -32.59
N SER A 201 -7.26 -63.09 -31.92
CA SER A 201 -7.40 -64.47 -31.42
C SER A 201 -8.12 -64.55 -30.07
N VAL A 202 -8.39 -63.43 -29.40
CA VAL A 202 -9.13 -63.41 -28.13
C VAL A 202 -10.62 -63.53 -28.43
N ALA A 203 -11.24 -64.62 -27.97
CA ALA A 203 -12.68 -64.82 -28.11
C ALA A 203 -13.48 -63.71 -27.41
N THR A 204 -14.64 -63.36 -27.98
CA THR A 204 -15.55 -62.40 -27.37
C THR A 204 -15.95 -62.87 -25.96
N GLY A 205 -15.80 -61.99 -24.96
CA GLY A 205 -16.14 -62.29 -23.56
C GLY A 205 -15.06 -63.03 -22.77
N ALA A 206 -13.85 -63.21 -23.32
CA ALA A 206 -12.71 -63.72 -22.56
C ALA A 206 -12.50 -62.89 -21.27
N ASN A 207 -12.18 -63.57 -20.17
CA ASN A 207 -11.97 -62.99 -18.83
C ASN A 207 -13.18 -62.30 -18.17
N ASN A 208 -14.40 -62.50 -18.66
CA ASN A 208 -15.60 -62.01 -17.97
C ASN A 208 -15.93 -62.87 -16.72
N TYR A 209 -15.19 -62.69 -15.63
CA TYR A 209 -15.39 -63.43 -14.38
C TYR A 209 -16.46 -62.79 -13.49
N THR A 210 -17.52 -63.53 -13.18
CA THR A 210 -18.53 -63.15 -12.19
C THR A 210 -18.29 -63.92 -10.89
N HIS A 211 -18.04 -63.19 -9.80
CA HIS A 211 -17.76 -63.80 -8.50
C HIS A 211 -19.02 -64.40 -7.86
N PRO A 212 -18.96 -65.60 -7.24
CA PRO A 212 -20.12 -66.20 -6.57
C PRO A 212 -20.52 -65.43 -5.31
N ALA A 213 -21.78 -65.57 -4.88
CA ALA A 213 -22.29 -64.93 -3.66
C ALA A 213 -21.64 -65.48 -2.37
N ASN A 214 -21.25 -66.76 -2.38
CA ASN A 214 -20.59 -67.41 -1.25
C ASN A 214 -19.53 -68.40 -1.74
N HIS A 215 -18.46 -68.54 -0.96
CA HIS A 215 -17.45 -69.59 -1.12
C HIS A 215 -17.61 -70.62 0.00
N PRO A 216 -17.62 -71.93 -0.30
CA PRO A 216 -17.57 -72.94 0.76
C PRO A 216 -16.21 -72.87 1.47
N ALA A 217 -16.16 -73.02 2.80
CA ALA A 217 -14.89 -72.95 3.55
C ALA A 217 -13.82 -73.91 3.01
N SER A 218 -14.22 -75.00 2.35
CA SER A 218 -13.34 -75.97 1.70
C SER A 218 -12.46 -75.41 0.58
N ILE A 219 -12.73 -74.23 0.00
CA ILE A 219 -11.82 -73.63 -0.99
C ILE A 219 -10.52 -73.16 -0.34
N ILE A 220 -10.55 -72.86 0.96
CA ILE A 220 -9.41 -72.34 1.68
C ILE A 220 -8.67 -73.52 2.31
N THR A 221 -7.47 -73.81 1.80
CA THR A 221 -6.55 -74.77 2.42
C THR A 221 -6.08 -74.23 3.77
N GLN A 222 -6.33 -74.96 4.85
CA GLN A 222 -5.83 -74.60 6.19
C GLN A 222 -4.33 -74.90 6.31
N ASP A 223 -3.63 -74.10 7.11
CA ASP A 223 -2.25 -74.35 7.50
C ASP A 223 -2.11 -74.38 9.03
N ALA A 224 -0.89 -74.60 9.51
CA ALA A 224 -0.62 -74.71 10.95
C ALA A 224 -0.99 -73.44 11.74
N ASN A 225 -0.98 -72.28 11.11
CA ASN A 225 -1.24 -70.97 11.71
C ASN A 225 -2.68 -70.49 11.46
N ASN A 226 -3.35 -71.01 10.42
CA ASN A 226 -4.67 -70.58 9.97
C ASN A 226 -5.61 -71.80 9.89
N ARG A 227 -6.36 -72.05 10.96
CA ARG A 227 -7.36 -73.12 11.03
C ARG A 227 -8.75 -72.55 11.24
N PHE A 228 -9.76 -73.09 10.56
CA PHE A 228 -11.15 -72.81 10.89
C PHE A 228 -11.47 -73.45 12.23
N VAL A 229 -12.11 -72.68 13.10
CA VAL A 229 -12.48 -73.11 14.45
C VAL A 229 -13.99 -73.26 14.49
N THR A 230 -14.44 -74.41 15.00
CA THR A 230 -15.86 -74.69 15.22
C THR A 230 -16.37 -74.02 16.50
N ASP A 231 -17.68 -73.79 16.57
CA ASP A 231 -18.26 -73.20 17.79
C ASP A 231 -18.11 -74.12 19.01
N THR A 232 -18.06 -75.44 18.81
CA THR A 232 -17.75 -76.43 19.85
C THR A 232 -16.35 -76.22 20.44
N GLU A 233 -15.33 -76.04 19.59
CA GLU A 233 -13.96 -75.77 20.05
C GLU A 233 -13.87 -74.46 20.85
N LYS A 234 -14.54 -73.40 20.37
CA LYS A 234 -14.59 -72.09 21.06
C LYS A 234 -15.21 -72.21 22.46
N ALA A 235 -16.34 -72.91 22.58
CA ALA A 235 -17.01 -73.10 23.87
C ALA A 235 -16.14 -73.87 24.88
N GLY A 236 -15.38 -74.86 24.38
CA GLY A 236 -14.44 -75.63 25.19
C GLY A 236 -13.30 -74.78 25.76
N TRP A 237 -12.70 -73.89 24.97
CA TRP A 237 -11.65 -72.98 25.43
C TRP A 237 -12.15 -72.00 26.50
N ASN A 238 -13.31 -71.38 26.28
CA ASN A 238 -13.86 -70.38 27.21
C ASN A 238 -14.18 -70.96 28.60
N THR A 239 -14.57 -72.24 28.66
CA THR A 239 -14.86 -72.91 29.95
C THR A 239 -13.61 -73.09 30.80
N LYS A 240 -12.43 -73.29 30.20
CA LYS A 240 -11.16 -73.45 30.93
C LYS A 240 -10.73 -72.17 31.65
N GLN A 241 -11.05 -70.99 31.12
CA GLN A 241 -10.74 -69.70 31.77
C GLN A 241 -11.45 -69.54 33.11
N LYS A 242 -12.70 -69.99 33.22
CA LYS A 242 -13.51 -69.88 34.45
C LYS A 242 -12.92 -70.69 35.64
N ALA A 243 -12.10 -71.70 35.37
CA ALA A 243 -11.50 -72.55 36.39
C ALA A 243 -10.28 -71.90 37.10
N ILE A 244 -9.65 -70.87 36.51
CA ILE A 244 -8.50 -70.16 37.09
C ILE A 244 -8.98 -68.87 37.75
N THR A 245 -9.67 -69.00 38.88
CA THR A 245 -9.88 -67.87 39.80
C THR A 245 -8.95 -68.07 40.99
N ILE A 246 -7.86 -67.30 41.08
CA ILE A 246 -7.02 -67.28 42.28
C ILE A 246 -7.78 -66.46 43.34
N SER A 247 -8.41 -67.13 44.29
CA SER A 247 -9.05 -66.47 45.43
C SER A 247 -7.95 -65.95 46.36
N ASN A 248 -7.63 -64.64 46.30
CA ASN A 248 -6.72 -63.97 47.24
C ASN A 248 -7.43 -63.58 48.57
N THR A 249 -8.45 -64.35 48.95
CA THR A 249 -9.13 -64.18 50.23
C THR A 249 -8.49 -65.16 51.21
N ALA A 250 -7.66 -64.66 52.13
CA ALA A 250 -7.20 -65.47 53.24
C ALA A 250 -8.42 -66.01 54.01
N PRO A 251 -8.49 -67.32 54.31
CA PRO A 251 -9.66 -67.89 54.97
C PRO A 251 -9.82 -67.28 56.36
N VAL A 252 -11.04 -66.84 56.68
CA VAL A 252 -11.40 -66.39 58.02
C VAL A 252 -11.47 -67.61 58.95
N SER A 253 -10.50 -67.67 59.89
CA SER A 253 -10.37 -68.55 61.07
C SER A 253 -10.77 -70.04 60.90
N PRO A 254 -9.83 -71.00 60.98
CA PRO A 254 -10.13 -72.42 60.84
C PRO A 254 -11.07 -72.93 61.95
N ALA A 255 -11.96 -73.85 61.60
CA ALA A 255 -12.76 -74.58 62.57
C ALA A 255 -11.86 -75.52 63.42
N ALA A 256 -12.27 -75.82 64.64
CA ALA A 256 -11.48 -76.63 65.58
C ALA A 256 -11.17 -78.03 64.99
N GLY A 257 -9.88 -78.31 64.77
CA GLY A 257 -9.38 -79.58 64.23
C GLY A 257 -8.76 -79.52 62.84
N GLU A 258 -8.78 -78.36 62.16
CA GLU A 258 -8.11 -78.18 60.87
C GLU A 258 -6.75 -77.48 61.01
N LEU A 259 -5.73 -78.03 60.32
CA LEU A 259 -4.38 -77.47 60.29
C LEU A 259 -4.34 -76.29 59.31
N PHE A 260 -4.19 -75.07 59.82
CA PHE A 260 -3.92 -73.89 59.01
C PHE A 260 -2.42 -73.68 58.86
N PHE A 261 -1.93 -73.66 57.62
CA PHE A 261 -0.57 -73.25 57.30
C PHE A 261 -0.59 -71.79 56.86
N GLU A 262 -0.15 -70.89 57.73
CA GLU A 262 0.12 -69.51 57.36
C GLU A 262 1.46 -69.45 56.61
N ILE A 263 1.44 -68.98 55.36
CA ILE A 263 2.67 -68.63 54.65
C ILE A 263 3.08 -67.25 55.18
N LEU A 264 3.95 -67.23 56.20
CA LEU A 264 4.72 -66.03 56.53
C LEU A 264 5.69 -65.77 55.37
N SER A 265 5.75 -64.51 54.93
CA SER A 265 6.45 -64.01 53.73
C SER A 265 7.60 -64.85 53.19
#